data_AF-A0A231RP89-F1
#
_entry.id   AF-A0A231RP89-F1
#
_cell.length_a   1.000
_cell.length_b   1.000
_cell.length_c   1.000
_cell.angle_alpha   90.00
_cell.angle_beta   90.00
_cell.angle_gamma   90.00
#
_symmetry.space_group_name_H-M   'P 1'
#
loop_
_entity.id
_entity.type
_entity.pdbx_description
1 polymer ?
#
loop_
_entity_poly.entity_id
_entity_poly.type
_entity_poly.pdbx_seq_one_letter_code
_entity_poly.pdbx_strand_id
1 'polypeptide(L)'
;MESAALLSPTDIHTIRRYVQTKYAPLPDGRRAEIVADAIRRALAQRMPNVPDDLKRQMIDRLISRCLVGERRDIRPEDVLDLFAEIGEDDERLTERLLEPILQWANERTQRRWSPEQLASRLERRHGAVSLSAAEAVTIGLAPEGATASRSGWSAALWAAVRSLAKPAPAIVLASAIALGGGAVWIANSMERPAPVEPSASAPSPVPEAAPAVVPDVGIPQALKYTEIDVPALVAYLSGRDSMLAEEPYFGTIMDTAREYDLHPHLLFAITGQEQGFVPKSAKHALKIANNPFNVGHSWMEYNTDIANSAGIAARLLVKLGDSRPEGHDPFEWFNRTYAEDPLWSVGVRKIFDKLNGLGGE
;
A
#
# COMPACT_ATOMS: atom_id res chain seq x y z
N MET A 1 18.89 32.60 -9.64
CA MET A 1 19.01 31.59 -8.56
C MET A 1 17.76 30.74 -8.59
N GLU A 2 17.89 29.43 -8.81
CA GLU A 2 16.79 28.48 -8.95
C GLU A 2 15.91 28.45 -7.68
N SER A 3 14.60 28.21 -7.84
CA SER A 3 13.71 27.96 -6.70
C SER A 3 14.08 26.60 -6.11
N ALA A 4 14.91 26.60 -5.08
CA ALA A 4 15.48 25.37 -4.52
C ALA A 4 14.38 24.55 -3.85
N ALA A 5 14.25 23.28 -4.27
CA ALA A 5 13.31 22.34 -3.68
C ALA A 5 13.43 22.27 -2.15
N LEU A 6 12.30 22.17 -1.45
CA LEU A 6 12.26 21.97 -0.01
C LEU A 6 12.76 20.60 0.39
N LEU A 7 12.67 19.60 -0.49
CA LEU A 7 13.43 18.36 -0.35
C LEU A 7 13.64 17.71 -1.71
N SER A 8 14.89 17.45 -2.05
CA SER A 8 15.28 16.80 -3.31
C SER A 8 15.53 15.29 -3.12
N PRO A 9 15.47 14.48 -4.21
CA PRO A 9 15.97 13.10 -4.18
C PRO A 9 17.43 12.98 -3.73
N THR A 10 18.25 14.00 -4.02
CA THR A 10 19.65 14.09 -3.58
C THR A 10 19.78 14.27 -2.06
N ASP A 11 18.91 15.07 -1.44
CA ASP A 11 18.84 15.21 0.02
C ASP A 11 18.51 13.85 0.66
N ILE A 12 17.51 13.15 0.13
CA ILE A 12 17.07 11.82 0.60
C ILE A 12 18.19 10.79 0.49
N HIS A 13 18.91 10.77 -0.65
CA HIS A 13 20.06 9.87 -0.83
C HIS A 13 21.19 10.20 0.16
N THR A 14 21.43 11.49 0.42
CA THR A 14 22.45 11.95 1.40
C THR A 14 22.08 11.53 2.82
N ILE A 15 20.82 11.73 3.24
CA ILE A 15 20.30 11.27 4.53
C ILE A 15 20.45 9.75 4.66
N ARG A 16 20.00 8.99 3.66
CA ARG A 16 20.09 7.51 3.68
C ARG A 16 21.53 7.03 3.79
N ARG A 17 22.45 7.58 2.98
CA ARG A 17 23.88 7.22 3.01
C ARG A 17 24.52 7.56 4.35
N TYR A 18 24.21 8.73 4.93
CA TYR A 18 24.68 9.11 6.26
C TYR A 18 24.18 8.16 7.35
N VAL A 19 22.92 7.74 7.29
CA VAL A 19 22.35 6.82 8.28
C VAL A 19 22.95 5.42 8.13
N GLN A 20 23.09 4.92 6.89
CA GLN A 20 23.73 3.63 6.61
C GLN A 20 25.17 3.56 7.12
N THR A 21 25.98 4.61 6.97
CA THR A 21 27.37 4.61 7.45
C THR A 21 27.47 4.82 8.96
N LYS A 22 26.74 5.78 9.52
CA LYS A 22 26.84 6.14 10.95
C LYS A 22 26.14 5.14 11.88
N TYR A 23 25.07 4.52 11.42
CA TYR A 23 24.24 3.58 12.21
C TYR A 23 24.30 2.15 11.65
N ALA A 24 25.38 1.79 10.96
CA ALA A 24 25.65 0.44 10.47
C ALA A 24 25.49 -0.70 11.51
N PRO A 25 25.73 -0.50 12.83
CA PRO A 25 25.49 -1.53 13.84
C PRO A 25 24.01 -1.77 14.19
N LEU A 26 23.09 -0.87 13.81
CA LEU A 26 21.66 -1.00 14.13
C LEU A 26 20.94 -1.87 13.09
N PRO A 27 19.91 -2.65 13.46
CA PRO A 27 19.05 -3.38 12.51
C PRO A 27 18.42 -2.46 11.46
N ASP A 28 18.10 -2.98 10.28
CA ASP A 28 17.57 -2.18 9.16
C ASP A 28 16.32 -1.38 9.50
N GLY A 29 15.33 -1.97 10.17
CA GLY A 29 14.15 -1.22 10.63
C GLY A 29 14.51 -0.03 11.52
N ARG A 30 15.52 -0.17 12.39
CA ARG A 30 15.98 0.92 13.26
C ARG A 30 16.79 1.98 12.52
N ARG A 31 17.51 1.60 11.45
CA ARG A 31 18.12 2.57 10.52
C ARG A 31 17.05 3.34 9.77
N ALA A 32 16.01 2.66 9.31
CA ALA A 32 14.95 3.25 8.51
C ALA A 32 14.08 4.24 9.34
N GLU A 33 13.79 3.93 10.61
CA GLU A 33 13.26 4.91 11.59
C GLU A 33 14.06 6.23 11.60
N ILE A 34 15.39 6.14 11.66
CA ILE A 34 16.28 7.32 11.72
C ILE A 34 16.25 8.09 10.39
N VAL A 35 16.07 7.41 9.25
CA VAL A 35 15.88 8.06 7.94
C VAL A 35 14.54 8.81 7.90
N ALA A 36 13.44 8.19 8.32
CA ALA A 36 12.11 8.81 8.29
C ALA A 36 11.96 9.98 9.29
N ASP A 37 12.63 9.91 10.44
CA ASP A 37 12.75 11.01 11.39
C ASP A 37 13.62 12.16 10.82
N ALA A 38 14.76 11.85 10.19
CA ALA A 38 15.62 12.86 9.55
C ALA A 38 14.93 13.57 8.37
N ILE A 39 14.40 12.79 7.42
CA ILE A 39 13.03 12.91 6.87
C ILE A 39 12.22 14.15 7.29
N ARG A 40 11.32 13.88 8.24
CA ARG A 40 10.34 14.81 8.81
C ARG A 40 10.98 16.05 9.43
N ARG A 41 12.14 15.93 10.07
CA ARG A 41 12.89 17.07 10.64
C ARG A 41 13.41 18.03 9.58
N ALA A 42 13.98 17.51 8.49
CA ALA A 42 14.48 18.33 7.38
C ALA A 42 13.33 19.12 6.73
N LEU A 43 12.15 18.52 6.57
CA LEU A 43 10.95 19.23 6.12
C LEU A 43 10.45 20.24 7.15
N ALA A 44 10.31 19.86 8.43
CA ALA A 44 9.85 20.75 9.49
C ALA A 44 10.68 22.04 9.64
N GLN A 45 12.00 21.95 9.43
CA GLN A 45 12.92 23.10 9.43
C GLN A 45 12.79 23.99 8.18
N ARG A 46 12.18 23.50 7.10
CA ARG A 46 12.02 24.20 5.82
C ARG A 46 10.58 24.71 5.59
N MET A 47 9.62 24.28 6.41
CA MET A 47 8.21 24.71 6.41
C MET A 47 8.00 26.11 7.04
N PRO A 48 6.87 26.79 6.75
CA PRO A 48 6.51 28.05 7.41
C PRO A 48 6.21 27.87 8.91
N ASN A 49 6.23 28.98 9.64
CA ASN A 49 5.93 28.99 11.07
C ASN A 49 4.42 28.90 11.33
N VAL A 50 3.91 27.66 11.35
CA VAL A 50 2.52 27.32 11.63
C VAL A 50 2.40 26.38 12.84
N PRO A 51 1.20 26.24 13.46
CA PRO A 51 0.99 25.33 14.60
C PRO A 51 1.47 23.90 14.33
N ASP A 52 2.04 23.24 15.33
CA ASP A 52 2.75 21.97 15.11
C ASP A 52 1.85 20.81 14.69
N ASP A 53 0.57 20.80 15.08
CA ASP A 53 -0.41 19.81 14.59
C ASP A 53 -0.64 19.94 13.08
N LEU A 54 -0.87 21.18 12.61
CA LEU A 54 -0.99 21.49 11.20
C LEU A 54 0.31 21.19 10.46
N LYS A 55 1.46 21.58 11.02
CA LYS A 55 2.79 21.32 10.46
C LYS A 55 3.05 19.82 10.28
N ARG A 56 2.69 18.99 11.27
CA ARG A 56 2.74 17.52 11.17
C ARG A 56 1.84 17.01 10.04
N GLN A 57 0.56 17.38 10.05
CA GLN A 57 -0.41 16.96 9.02
C GLN A 57 0.05 17.33 7.61
N MET A 58 0.59 18.55 7.42
CA MET A 58 1.14 18.98 6.14
C MET A 58 2.39 18.19 5.74
N ILE A 59 3.33 17.93 6.65
CA ILE A 59 4.52 17.12 6.36
C ILE A 59 4.10 15.70 5.95
N ASP A 60 3.15 15.08 6.64
CA ASP A 60 2.60 13.79 6.27
C ASP A 60 1.95 13.82 4.88
N ARG A 61 1.19 14.88 4.54
CA ARG A 61 0.63 15.05 3.18
C ARG A 61 1.68 15.35 2.11
N LEU A 62 2.71 16.14 2.38
CA LEU A 62 3.80 16.46 1.43
C LEU A 62 4.66 15.24 1.14
N ILE A 63 5.00 14.49 2.19
CA ILE A 63 5.59 13.15 2.05
C ILE A 63 4.61 12.34 1.18
N SER A 64 3.36 12.14 1.62
CA SER A 64 2.31 11.34 0.95
C SER A 64 2.00 11.71 -0.51
N ARG A 65 2.16 12.96 -0.94
CA ARG A 65 1.85 13.38 -2.30
C ARG A 65 3.08 13.54 -3.20
N CYS A 66 4.14 14.19 -2.74
CA CYS A 66 5.21 14.65 -3.65
C CYS A 66 6.36 13.65 -3.72
N LEU A 67 6.94 13.32 -2.56
CA LEU A 67 7.92 12.23 -2.47
C LEU A 67 7.22 10.90 -2.70
N VAL A 68 6.01 10.80 -2.13
CA VAL A 68 5.18 9.61 -2.21
C VAL A 68 4.48 9.67 -3.56
N GLY A 69 3.21 10.10 -3.63
CA GLY A 69 2.36 10.06 -4.82
C GLY A 69 3.06 10.20 -6.19
N GLU A 70 3.85 11.26 -6.32
CA GLU A 70 4.41 11.74 -7.59
C GLU A 70 5.91 11.37 -7.76
N ARG A 71 6.54 10.75 -6.75
CA ARG A 71 7.99 10.41 -6.67
C ARG A 71 8.96 11.50 -7.14
N ARG A 72 8.62 12.78 -6.92
CA ARG A 72 9.40 13.98 -7.30
C ARG A 72 9.92 14.78 -6.10
N ASP A 73 10.54 15.92 -6.37
CA ASP A 73 10.93 16.90 -5.37
C ASP A 73 9.71 17.59 -4.71
N ILE A 74 9.79 17.85 -3.40
CA ILE A 74 8.86 18.75 -2.72
C ILE A 74 9.30 20.19 -3.02
N ARG A 75 8.40 21.02 -3.51
CA ARG A 75 8.62 22.42 -3.86
C ARG A 75 7.87 23.36 -2.92
N PRO A 76 8.25 24.64 -2.84
CA PRO A 76 7.50 25.63 -2.08
C PRO A 76 6.03 25.75 -2.50
N GLU A 77 5.74 25.58 -3.79
CA GLU A 77 4.39 25.64 -4.34
C GLU A 77 3.46 24.54 -3.78
N ASP A 78 3.99 23.34 -3.48
CA ASP A 78 3.22 22.24 -2.90
C ASP A 78 2.70 22.56 -1.48
N VAL A 79 3.48 23.36 -0.74
CA VAL A 79 3.10 23.83 0.60
C VAL A 79 1.96 24.83 0.50
N LEU A 80 2.03 25.76 -0.46
CA LEU A 80 0.98 26.75 -0.70
C LEU A 80 -0.33 26.08 -1.15
N ASP A 81 -0.24 25.03 -1.98
CA ASP A 81 -1.41 24.28 -2.43
C ASP A 81 -2.05 23.49 -1.27
N LEU A 82 -1.26 22.88 -0.39
CA LEU A 82 -1.79 22.25 0.83
C LEU A 82 -2.42 23.26 1.80
N PHE A 83 -1.92 24.49 1.90
CA PHE A 83 -2.59 25.52 2.71
C PHE A 83 -3.95 25.90 2.13
N ALA A 84 -4.08 26.00 0.80
CA ALA A 84 -5.36 26.24 0.17
C ALA A 84 -6.38 25.14 0.55
N GLU A 85 -5.97 23.87 0.40
CA GLU A 85 -6.81 22.69 0.65
C GLU A 85 -7.15 22.43 2.13
N ILE A 86 -6.40 23.00 3.08
CA ILE A 86 -6.69 22.89 4.53
C ILE A 86 -7.47 24.11 5.03
N GLY A 87 -7.26 25.29 4.42
CA GLY A 87 -8.02 26.51 4.72
C GLY A 87 -9.49 26.45 4.29
N GLU A 88 -9.88 25.48 3.45
CA GLU A 88 -11.27 25.22 3.04
C GLU A 88 -12.25 25.01 4.22
N ASP A 89 -11.78 24.52 5.38
CA ASP A 89 -12.65 24.28 6.56
C ASP A 89 -12.66 25.44 7.58
N ASP A 90 -11.73 26.40 7.51
CA ASP A 90 -11.55 27.42 8.56
C ASP A 90 -10.96 28.74 8.00
N GLU A 91 -11.84 29.69 7.70
CA GLU A 91 -11.50 31.05 7.28
C GLU A 91 -10.63 31.78 8.32
N ARG A 92 -10.87 31.57 9.61
CA ARG A 92 -10.13 32.25 10.70
C ARG A 92 -8.72 31.70 10.85
N LEU A 93 -8.52 30.41 10.55
CA LEU A 93 -7.19 29.83 10.42
C LEU A 93 -6.44 30.45 9.24
N THR A 94 -7.12 30.65 8.12
CA THR A 94 -6.54 31.25 6.90
C THR A 94 -6.06 32.68 7.15
N GLU A 95 -6.89 33.54 7.75
CA GLU A 95 -6.50 34.92 8.14
C GLU A 95 -5.27 34.94 9.06
N ARG A 96 -5.25 34.07 10.09
CA ARG A 96 -4.17 34.01 11.09
C ARG A 96 -2.84 33.51 10.53
N LEU A 97 -2.86 32.73 9.47
CA LEU A 97 -1.66 32.14 8.87
C LEU A 97 -1.18 32.88 7.61
N LEU A 98 -1.97 33.80 7.06
CA LEU A 98 -1.64 34.55 5.85
C LEU A 98 -0.26 35.22 5.91
N GLU A 99 0.05 35.94 6.99
CA GLU A 99 1.32 36.67 7.14
C GLU A 99 2.54 35.73 7.30
N PRO A 100 2.54 34.72 8.21
CA PRO A 100 3.60 33.71 8.25
C PRO A 100 3.84 32.97 6.92
N ILE A 101 2.78 32.68 6.16
CA ILE A 101 2.88 32.03 4.86
C ILE A 101 3.41 33.00 3.81
N LEU A 102 2.97 34.27 3.81
CA LEU A 102 3.42 35.30 2.88
C LEU A 102 4.91 35.61 3.02
N GLN A 103 5.38 35.77 4.26
CA GLN A 103 6.81 35.97 4.53
C GLN A 103 7.61 34.77 4.01
N TRP A 104 7.24 33.55 4.40
CA TRP A 104 7.92 32.33 3.99
C TRP A 104 7.89 32.12 2.45
N ALA A 105 6.77 32.41 1.79
CA ALA A 105 6.63 32.30 0.34
C ALA A 105 7.54 33.28 -0.39
N ASN A 106 7.68 34.51 0.11
CA ASN A 106 8.58 35.52 -0.42
C ASN A 106 10.06 35.23 -0.14
N GLU A 107 10.38 34.49 0.93
CA GLU A 107 11.73 34.01 1.22
C GLU A 107 12.13 32.77 0.39
N ARG A 108 11.17 31.90 0.05
CA ARG A 108 11.43 30.58 -0.56
C ARG A 108 11.10 30.46 -2.05
N THR A 109 10.18 31.27 -2.57
CA THR A 109 9.86 31.27 -4.01
C THR A 109 10.57 32.42 -4.72
N GLN A 110 10.85 32.26 -6.02
CA GLN A 110 11.36 33.35 -6.86
C GLN A 110 10.33 34.47 -7.09
N ARG A 111 9.05 34.19 -6.83
CA ARG A 111 7.94 35.11 -7.07
C ARG A 111 7.73 35.98 -5.84
N ARG A 112 7.69 37.30 -6.03
CA ARG A 112 7.13 38.19 -5.01
C ARG A 112 5.61 38.06 -5.02
N TRP A 113 5.07 37.44 -3.98
CA TRP A 113 3.64 37.38 -3.70
C TRP A 113 3.24 38.67 -2.98
N SER A 114 2.15 39.28 -3.43
CA SER A 114 1.41 40.25 -2.62
C SER A 114 0.39 39.51 -1.74
N PRO A 115 -0.11 40.12 -0.65
CA PRO A 115 -1.16 39.53 0.18
C PRO A 115 -2.38 39.09 -0.64
N GLU A 116 -2.79 39.92 -1.60
CA GLU A 116 -3.96 39.68 -2.47
C GLU A 116 -3.69 38.57 -3.49
N GLN A 117 -2.45 38.42 -3.98
CA GLN A 117 -2.07 37.33 -4.87
C GLN A 117 -2.01 35.98 -4.15
N LEU A 118 -1.63 35.99 -2.86
CA LEU A 118 -1.63 34.80 -2.02
C LEU A 118 -3.07 34.43 -1.61
N ALA A 119 -3.83 35.38 -1.05
CA ALA A 119 -5.24 35.20 -0.69
C ALA A 119 -6.05 34.68 -1.89
N SER A 120 -5.98 35.37 -3.04
CA SER A 120 -6.67 34.92 -4.25
C SER A 120 -6.12 33.60 -4.86
N ARG A 121 -4.98 33.06 -4.40
CA ARG A 121 -4.56 31.67 -4.73
C ARG A 121 -5.26 30.68 -3.81
N LEU A 122 -5.29 30.95 -2.51
CA LEU A 122 -5.98 30.14 -1.50
C LEU A 122 -7.48 30.07 -1.83
N GLU A 123 -8.09 31.21 -2.23
CA GLU A 123 -9.48 31.32 -2.67
C GLU A 123 -9.78 30.70 -4.05
N ARG A 124 -8.82 30.68 -5.00
CA ARG A 124 -9.13 30.15 -6.36
C ARG A 124 -9.35 28.65 -6.42
N ARG A 125 -8.82 27.88 -5.46
CA ARG A 125 -9.17 26.46 -5.32
C ARG A 125 -10.54 26.25 -4.66
N HIS A 126 -10.90 27.13 -3.72
CA HIS A 126 -12.20 27.23 -3.06
C HIS A 126 -13.38 27.21 -4.05
N GLY A 127 -13.23 27.81 -5.25
CA GLY A 127 -14.26 27.79 -6.30
C GLY A 127 -14.18 26.61 -7.29
N ALA A 128 -13.00 26.04 -7.54
CA ALA A 128 -12.80 25.03 -8.58
C ALA A 128 -13.38 23.64 -8.20
N VAL A 129 -13.39 23.30 -6.91
CA VAL A 129 -14.02 22.07 -6.40
C VAL A 129 -15.56 22.21 -6.37
N SER A 130 -16.07 23.41 -6.08
CA SER A 130 -17.50 23.69 -5.95
C SER A 130 -18.27 23.51 -7.27
N LEU A 131 -17.72 23.98 -8.39
CA LEU A 131 -18.36 23.83 -9.71
C LEU A 131 -18.42 22.36 -10.20
N SER A 132 -17.55 21.48 -9.72
CA SER A 132 -17.62 20.04 -10.01
C SER A 132 -18.71 19.30 -9.22
N ALA A 133 -19.21 19.89 -8.12
CA ALA A 133 -20.29 19.31 -7.32
C ALA A 133 -21.69 19.80 -7.75
N ALA A 134 -21.76 20.98 -8.37
CA ALA A 134 -23.02 21.64 -8.72
C ALA A 134 -23.81 20.97 -9.87
N GLU A 135 -23.16 20.27 -10.80
CA GLU A 135 -23.85 19.57 -11.91
C GLU A 135 -24.41 18.18 -11.53
N ALA A 136 -24.12 17.67 -10.32
CA ALA A 136 -24.59 16.36 -9.87
C ALA A 136 -25.94 16.38 -9.13
N VAL A 137 -26.44 17.55 -8.72
CA VAL A 137 -27.65 17.66 -7.86
C VAL A 137 -28.87 18.08 -8.64
N THR A 138 -29.38 17.18 -9.49
CA THR A 138 -30.79 17.21 -9.93
C THR A 138 -31.32 15.79 -10.13
N ILE A 139 -31.52 15.06 -9.02
CA ILE A 139 -32.66 14.16 -8.73
C ILE A 139 -32.56 13.67 -7.26
N GLY A 140 -33.59 13.95 -6.47
CA GLY A 140 -34.16 12.99 -5.50
C GLY A 140 -33.45 12.67 -4.17
N LEU A 141 -33.75 13.47 -3.13
CA LEU A 141 -34.03 13.07 -1.73
C LEU A 141 -32.89 12.52 -0.82
N ALA A 142 -32.75 13.20 0.33
CA ALA A 142 -31.97 12.86 1.54
C ALA A 142 -32.95 12.70 2.74
N PRO A 143 -32.56 12.45 4.01
CA PRO A 143 -31.22 12.33 4.65
C PRO A 143 -31.05 10.97 5.41
N GLU A 144 -30.02 10.63 6.22
CA GLU A 144 -29.12 11.37 7.12
C GLU A 144 -27.73 10.69 7.27
N GLY A 145 -26.74 11.39 7.86
CA GLY A 145 -25.69 10.72 8.66
C GLY A 145 -24.31 10.45 8.04
N ALA A 146 -23.71 11.37 7.29
CA ALA A 146 -22.34 11.23 6.80
C ALA A 146 -21.33 12.14 7.53
N THR A 147 -20.46 11.56 8.36
CA THR A 147 -19.26 12.23 8.89
C THR A 147 -18.08 12.06 7.93
N ALA A 148 -17.30 13.12 7.72
CA ALA A 148 -16.37 13.24 6.59
C ALA A 148 -15.17 12.27 6.65
N SER A 149 -14.98 11.50 5.58
CA SER A 149 -13.77 10.71 5.34
C SER A 149 -12.67 11.57 4.70
N ARG A 150 -11.44 11.45 5.22
CA ARG A 150 -10.22 12.11 4.70
C ARG A 150 -9.10 11.09 4.49
N SER A 151 -9.20 10.30 3.42
CA SER A 151 -8.22 9.27 3.03
C SER A 151 -7.66 9.46 1.62
N GLY A 152 -6.46 8.91 1.37
CA GLY A 152 -6.09 8.47 0.01
C GLY A 152 -4.71 8.86 -0.53
N TRP A 153 -3.93 9.71 0.16
CA TRP A 153 -2.82 10.39 -0.51
C TRP A 153 -1.52 9.58 -0.60
N SER A 154 -1.30 8.63 0.30
CA SER A 154 0.00 7.99 0.53
C SER A 154 0.35 6.77 -0.36
N ALA A 155 -0.41 6.52 -1.42
CA ALA A 155 -0.26 5.29 -2.20
C ALA A 155 1.00 5.24 -3.10
N ALA A 156 1.48 6.36 -3.65
CA ALA A 156 2.37 6.30 -4.82
C ALA A 156 3.88 6.65 -4.65
N LEU A 157 4.48 6.63 -3.43
CA LEU A 157 5.98 6.69 -3.21
C LEU A 157 6.70 5.52 -3.83
N TRP A 158 5.99 4.65 -4.49
CA TRP A 158 6.34 3.25 -4.53
C TRP A 158 6.50 2.75 -5.96
N ALA A 159 6.24 3.61 -6.97
CA ALA A 159 6.44 3.34 -8.41
C ALA A 159 7.88 3.56 -8.95
N ALA A 160 8.38 4.78 -9.16
CA ALA A 160 9.58 5.05 -9.99
C ALA A 160 11.01 4.67 -9.49
N VAL A 161 11.40 4.89 -8.21
CA VAL A 161 12.78 4.66 -7.66
C VAL A 161 13.28 3.20 -7.72
N ARG A 162 12.49 2.23 -8.23
CA ARG A 162 12.99 0.88 -8.56
C ARG A 162 13.97 0.83 -9.76
N SER A 163 14.55 1.96 -10.16
CA SER A 163 15.50 2.06 -11.26
C SER A 163 16.87 2.55 -10.78
N LEU A 164 17.94 1.87 -11.23
CA LEU A 164 19.36 2.02 -10.88
C LEU A 164 19.73 1.65 -9.43
N ALA A 165 20.64 0.71 -9.14
CA ALA A 165 21.40 -0.22 -9.99
C ALA A 165 21.83 -1.47 -9.17
N LYS A 166 22.13 -2.60 -9.85
CA LYS A 166 22.67 -3.82 -9.22
C LYS A 166 24.16 -3.64 -8.86
N PRO A 167 24.66 -4.33 -7.81
CA PRO A 167 25.51 -5.50 -8.10
C PRO A 167 25.18 -6.76 -7.27
N ALA A 168 25.94 -7.84 -7.53
CA ALA A 168 25.66 -9.23 -7.14
C ALA A 168 26.16 -9.59 -5.70
N PRO A 169 25.84 -10.78 -5.15
CA PRO A 169 25.79 -11.02 -3.70
C PRO A 169 27.10 -11.51 -3.07
N ALA A 170 27.20 -11.34 -1.75
CA ALA A 170 28.15 -12.04 -0.88
C ALA A 170 27.42 -13.06 0.01
N ILE A 171 28.00 -14.27 0.15
CA ILE A 171 27.40 -15.44 0.82
C ILE A 171 27.97 -15.60 2.23
N VAL A 172 27.10 -15.77 3.25
CA VAL A 172 27.29 -16.61 4.46
C VAL A 172 25.87 -17.04 4.91
N LEU A 173 25.45 -18.30 4.78
CA LEU A 173 25.52 -19.40 5.77
C LEU A 173 24.88 -19.06 7.15
N ALA A 174 24.09 -19.90 7.83
CA ALA A 174 23.87 -21.34 7.69
C ALA A 174 22.49 -21.76 8.27
N SER A 175 21.95 -22.90 7.83
CA SER A 175 21.32 -23.91 8.70
C SER A 175 21.13 -25.22 7.92
N ALA A 176 21.57 -26.34 8.48
CA ALA A 176 21.56 -27.64 7.82
C ALA A 176 20.42 -28.53 8.31
N ILE A 177 19.78 -29.25 7.38
CA ILE A 177 19.17 -30.55 7.66
C ILE A 177 19.62 -31.50 6.55
N ALA A 178 20.18 -32.64 6.94
CA ALA A 178 20.69 -33.66 6.03
C ALA A 178 19.75 -34.87 5.97
N LEU A 179 19.11 -35.07 4.82
CA LEU A 179 18.53 -36.31 4.31
C LEU A 179 18.59 -36.21 2.77
N GLY A 180 18.94 -37.21 1.96
CA GLY A 180 19.35 -38.57 2.30
C GLY A 180 19.16 -39.52 1.11
N GLY A 181 20.10 -39.52 0.16
CA GLY A 181 20.34 -40.62 -0.79
C GLY A 181 19.40 -40.82 -2.01
N GLY A 182 20.01 -41.13 -3.17
CA GLY A 182 19.60 -42.34 -3.89
C GLY A 182 18.92 -42.24 -5.27
N ALA A 183 19.74 -42.11 -6.32
CA ALA A 183 19.63 -42.81 -7.62
C ALA A 183 18.37 -42.73 -8.53
N VAL A 184 18.64 -42.33 -9.78
CA VAL A 184 17.84 -42.56 -11.00
C VAL A 184 17.88 -44.03 -11.44
N TRP A 185 16.82 -44.61 -12.04
CA TRP A 185 16.88 -45.51 -13.22
C TRP A 185 15.49 -45.84 -13.86
N ILE A 186 15.16 -45.12 -14.93
CA ILE A 186 14.74 -45.56 -16.29
C ILE A 186 13.79 -46.79 -16.51
N ALA A 187 12.81 -46.55 -17.41
CA ALA A 187 12.20 -47.41 -18.45
C ALA A 187 10.83 -48.11 -18.28
N ASN A 188 9.95 -47.73 -19.22
CA ASN A 188 9.07 -48.54 -20.07
C ASN A 188 8.11 -49.59 -19.49
N SER A 189 6.83 -49.37 -19.78
CA SER A 189 5.97 -50.39 -20.37
C SER A 189 5.34 -49.85 -21.65
N MET A 190 5.83 -50.31 -22.81
CA MET A 190 5.11 -50.19 -24.08
C MET A 190 4.07 -51.32 -24.13
N GLU A 191 2.78 -50.99 -24.10
CA GLU A 191 1.75 -51.92 -24.58
C GLU A 191 1.45 -51.63 -26.05
N ARG A 192 1.56 -52.68 -26.88
CA ARG A 192 1.25 -52.62 -28.31
C ARG A 192 -0.27 -52.73 -28.52
N PRO A 193 -0.80 -52.17 -29.62
CA PRO A 193 -2.23 -52.13 -29.86
C PRO A 193 -2.82 -53.49 -30.23
N ALA A 194 -4.04 -53.75 -29.77
CA ALA A 194 -4.90 -54.80 -30.31
C ALA A 194 -5.70 -54.30 -31.53
N PRO A 195 -6.18 -55.18 -32.44
CA PRO A 195 -6.67 -54.77 -33.75
C PRO A 195 -8.06 -54.13 -33.73
N VAL A 196 -8.32 -53.27 -34.71
CA VAL A 196 -9.62 -52.65 -34.97
C VAL A 196 -10.54 -53.63 -35.73
N GLU A 197 -11.70 -53.95 -35.17
CA GLU A 197 -12.82 -54.49 -35.94
C GLU A 197 -13.73 -53.35 -36.44
N PRO A 198 -14.16 -53.34 -37.71
CA PRO A 198 -15.01 -52.29 -38.25
C PRO A 198 -16.50 -52.56 -37.96
N SER A 199 -17.14 -51.73 -37.13
CA SER A 199 -18.58 -51.82 -36.90
C SER A 199 -19.29 -50.47 -36.96
N ALA A 200 -20.33 -50.43 -37.81
CA ALA A 200 -21.46 -49.51 -37.89
C ALA A 200 -21.27 -48.03 -37.46
N SER A 201 -21.33 -47.15 -38.46
CA SER A 201 -21.50 -45.70 -38.29
C SER A 201 -22.77 -45.35 -37.50
N ALA A 202 -22.62 -44.86 -36.27
CA ALA A 202 -23.64 -44.06 -35.60
C ALA A 202 -23.53 -42.59 -36.06
N PRO A 203 -24.64 -41.82 -36.11
CA PRO A 203 -24.60 -40.41 -36.50
C PRO A 203 -23.77 -39.58 -35.51
N SER A 204 -22.94 -38.68 -36.04
CA SER A 204 -22.04 -37.86 -35.23
C SER A 204 -22.81 -37.02 -34.20
N PRO A 205 -22.40 -37.02 -32.91
CA PRO A 205 -22.87 -35.99 -32.00
C PRO A 205 -22.39 -34.62 -32.50
N VAL A 206 -23.25 -33.62 -32.39
CA VAL A 206 -22.88 -32.21 -32.60
C VAL A 206 -21.71 -31.91 -31.65
N PRO A 207 -20.64 -31.23 -32.09
CA PRO A 207 -19.55 -30.87 -31.19
C PRO A 207 -20.09 -29.99 -30.07
N GLU A 208 -20.15 -30.56 -28.86
CA GLU A 208 -20.33 -29.77 -27.64
C GLU A 208 -19.16 -28.79 -27.59
N ALA A 209 -19.47 -27.49 -27.62
CA ALA A 209 -18.45 -26.46 -27.71
C ALA A 209 -17.55 -26.58 -26.48
N ALA A 210 -16.29 -26.96 -26.70
CA ALA A 210 -15.31 -27.08 -25.63
C ALA A 210 -15.32 -25.78 -24.83
N PRO A 211 -15.39 -25.84 -23.48
CA PRO A 211 -15.48 -24.64 -22.66
C PRO A 211 -14.31 -23.73 -23.02
N ALA A 212 -14.62 -22.49 -23.39
CA ALA A 212 -13.59 -21.52 -23.76
C ALA A 212 -12.59 -21.43 -22.60
N VAL A 213 -11.33 -21.78 -22.88
CA VAL A 213 -10.26 -21.70 -21.89
C VAL A 213 -10.11 -20.23 -21.54
N VAL A 214 -10.67 -19.84 -20.39
CA VAL A 214 -10.51 -18.49 -19.85
C VAL A 214 -9.02 -18.33 -19.53
N PRO A 215 -8.29 -17.39 -20.17
CA PRO A 215 -6.87 -17.23 -19.92
C PRO A 215 -6.62 -16.95 -18.44
N ASP A 216 -5.62 -17.61 -17.84
CA ASP A 216 -5.27 -17.38 -16.42
C ASP A 216 -4.46 -16.08 -16.25
N VAL A 217 -5.12 -14.96 -16.53
CA VAL A 217 -4.57 -13.60 -16.53
C VAL A 217 -5.33 -12.76 -15.50
N GLY A 218 -4.70 -11.77 -14.88
CA GLY A 218 -5.36 -10.93 -13.88
C GLY A 218 -5.37 -11.56 -12.48
N ILE A 219 -6.24 -11.08 -11.58
CA ILE A 219 -6.48 -11.75 -10.28
C ILE A 219 -7.31 -13.03 -10.53
N PRO A 220 -6.81 -14.23 -10.15
CA PRO A 220 -7.56 -15.47 -10.35
C PRO A 220 -8.76 -15.54 -9.39
N GLN A 221 -9.81 -16.27 -9.79
CA GLN A 221 -11.08 -16.33 -9.05
C GLN A 221 -10.94 -16.76 -7.58
N ALA A 222 -9.96 -17.62 -7.27
CA ALA A 222 -9.68 -18.07 -5.90
C ALA A 222 -9.11 -16.96 -4.98
N LEU A 223 -8.72 -15.80 -5.52
CA LEU A 223 -8.23 -14.64 -4.77
C LEU A 223 -9.13 -13.40 -4.89
N LYS A 224 -10.27 -13.52 -5.59
CA LYS A 224 -11.32 -12.51 -5.68
C LYS A 224 -12.20 -12.51 -4.42
N TYR A 225 -13.05 -11.50 -4.27
CA TYR A 225 -13.93 -11.43 -3.10
C TYR A 225 -14.91 -12.61 -3.05
N THR A 226 -15.04 -13.20 -1.87
CA THR A 226 -16.08 -14.15 -1.51
C THR A 226 -16.45 -13.90 -0.05
N GLU A 227 -17.70 -14.23 0.29
CA GLU A 227 -18.08 -14.34 1.70
C GLU A 227 -17.28 -15.46 2.38
N ILE A 228 -16.99 -15.27 3.66
CA ILE A 228 -16.20 -16.17 4.51
C ILE A 228 -16.90 -16.43 5.84
N ASP A 229 -16.48 -17.46 6.57
CA ASP A 229 -16.89 -17.67 7.97
C ASP A 229 -16.24 -16.62 8.88
N VAL A 230 -16.92 -15.47 9.00
CA VAL A 230 -16.51 -14.36 9.88
C VAL A 230 -16.37 -14.81 11.33
N PRO A 231 -17.32 -15.53 11.96
CA PRO A 231 -17.14 -16.09 13.30
C PRO A 231 -15.86 -16.92 13.48
N ALA A 232 -15.55 -17.83 12.54
CA ALA A 232 -14.36 -18.66 12.62
C ALA A 232 -13.07 -17.84 12.48
N LEU A 233 -13.04 -16.83 11.60
CA LEU A 233 -11.89 -15.93 11.45
C LEU A 233 -11.68 -15.06 12.71
N VAL A 234 -12.75 -14.47 13.27
CA VAL A 234 -12.68 -13.68 14.51
C VAL A 234 -12.21 -14.56 15.67
N ALA A 235 -12.68 -15.80 15.77
CA ALA A 235 -12.21 -16.75 16.78
C ALA A 235 -10.72 -17.10 16.60
N TYR A 236 -10.27 -17.34 15.37
CA TYR A 236 -8.85 -17.59 15.05
C TYR A 236 -7.95 -16.40 15.45
N LEU A 237 -8.34 -15.18 15.08
CA LEU A 237 -7.61 -13.96 15.42
C LEU A 237 -7.60 -13.72 16.95
N SER A 238 -8.74 -13.89 17.62
CA SER A 238 -8.87 -13.74 19.07
C SER A 238 -8.00 -14.75 19.83
N GLY A 239 -7.93 -16.01 19.37
CA GLY A 239 -7.06 -17.05 19.92
C GLY A 239 -5.56 -16.76 19.77
N ARG A 240 -5.19 -15.74 18.97
CA ARG A 240 -3.81 -15.26 18.79
C ARG A 240 -3.52 -13.93 19.52
N ASP A 241 -4.40 -13.51 20.44
CA ASP A 241 -4.34 -12.19 21.08
C ASP A 241 -4.39 -11.03 20.06
N SER A 242 -4.96 -11.23 18.87
CA SER A 242 -4.88 -10.25 17.78
C SER A 242 -5.73 -9.01 18.05
N MET A 243 -5.15 -7.83 17.83
CA MET A 243 -5.87 -6.56 17.77
C MET A 243 -6.76 -6.46 16.52
N LEU A 244 -6.46 -7.24 15.47
CA LEU A 244 -7.22 -7.26 14.21
C LEU A 244 -8.54 -8.04 14.31
N ALA A 245 -8.83 -8.65 15.47
CA ALA A 245 -10.15 -9.22 15.79
C ALA A 245 -11.16 -8.17 16.28
N GLU A 246 -10.72 -6.95 16.56
CA GLU A 246 -11.53 -5.88 17.14
C GLU A 246 -11.85 -4.79 16.10
N GLU A 247 -12.93 -4.05 16.31
CA GLU A 247 -13.22 -2.85 15.52
C GLU A 247 -12.34 -1.66 15.94
N PRO A 248 -11.96 -0.76 15.01
CA PRO A 248 -12.37 -0.70 13.61
C PRO A 248 -11.57 -1.63 12.68
N TYR A 249 -10.61 -2.40 13.21
CA TYR A 249 -9.62 -3.10 12.39
C TYR A 249 -10.22 -4.22 11.55
N PHE A 250 -11.08 -5.05 12.16
CA PHE A 250 -11.70 -6.18 11.47
C PHE A 250 -12.61 -5.72 10.33
N GLY A 251 -13.61 -4.89 10.63
CA GLY A 251 -14.56 -4.36 9.65
C GLY A 251 -13.86 -3.61 8.52
N THR A 252 -12.87 -2.77 8.83
CA THR A 252 -12.13 -2.02 7.79
C THR A 252 -11.39 -2.95 6.81
N ILE A 253 -10.78 -4.04 7.28
CA ILE A 253 -10.12 -5.00 6.38
C ILE A 253 -11.16 -5.76 5.53
N MET A 254 -12.30 -6.14 6.12
CA MET A 254 -13.40 -6.80 5.40
C MET A 254 -14.03 -5.91 4.32
N ASP A 255 -14.28 -4.64 4.64
CA ASP A 255 -14.87 -3.67 3.71
C ASP A 255 -13.87 -3.30 2.60
N THR A 256 -12.58 -3.17 2.93
CA THR A 256 -11.53 -3.01 1.91
C THR A 256 -11.45 -4.23 0.98
N ALA A 257 -11.55 -5.46 1.53
CA ALA A 257 -11.55 -6.67 0.71
C ALA A 257 -12.72 -6.65 -0.30
N ARG A 258 -13.91 -6.20 0.14
CA ARG A 258 -15.10 -6.06 -0.71
C ARG A 258 -14.98 -4.93 -1.74
N GLU A 259 -14.46 -3.76 -1.36
CA GLU A 259 -14.26 -2.61 -2.25
C GLU A 259 -13.35 -2.94 -3.45
N TYR A 260 -12.30 -3.72 -3.22
CA TYR A 260 -11.26 -4.01 -4.22
C TYR A 260 -11.40 -5.39 -4.91
N ASP A 261 -12.51 -6.11 -4.71
CA ASP A 261 -12.72 -7.48 -5.21
C ASP A 261 -11.55 -8.44 -4.85
N LEU A 262 -11.15 -8.43 -3.58
CA LEU A 262 -10.08 -9.28 -3.03
C LEU A 262 -10.65 -10.23 -1.97
N HIS A 263 -10.12 -11.45 -1.92
CA HIS A 263 -10.50 -12.42 -0.90
C HIS A 263 -10.11 -11.92 0.51
N PRO A 264 -11.02 -11.86 1.50
CA PRO A 264 -10.68 -11.33 2.83
C PRO A 264 -9.49 -12.04 3.51
N HIS A 265 -9.43 -13.38 3.41
CA HIS A 265 -8.30 -14.17 3.89
C HIS A 265 -6.95 -13.78 3.27
N LEU A 266 -6.89 -13.22 2.05
CA LEU A 266 -5.63 -12.76 1.46
C LEU A 266 -5.09 -11.54 2.22
N LEU A 267 -5.96 -10.58 2.54
CA LEU A 267 -5.56 -9.40 3.31
C LEU A 267 -5.13 -9.80 4.73
N PHE A 268 -5.92 -10.63 5.43
CA PHE A 268 -5.52 -11.12 6.76
C PHE A 268 -4.24 -11.96 6.71
N ALA A 269 -4.01 -12.78 5.67
CA ALA A 269 -2.78 -13.55 5.52
C ALA A 269 -1.54 -12.66 5.38
N ILE A 270 -1.64 -11.54 4.68
CA ILE A 270 -0.56 -10.55 4.59
C ILE A 270 -0.30 -9.92 5.98
N THR A 271 -1.32 -9.53 6.74
CA THR A 271 -1.11 -9.03 8.11
C THR A 271 -0.49 -10.08 9.06
N GLY A 272 -0.80 -11.35 8.83
CA GLY A 272 -0.20 -12.49 9.52
C GLY A 272 1.28 -12.65 9.22
N GLN A 273 1.66 -12.53 7.94
CA GLN A 273 3.05 -12.61 7.48
C GLN A 273 3.88 -11.40 7.93
N GLU A 274 3.33 -10.19 7.79
CA GLU A 274 4.05 -8.93 8.05
C GLU A 274 4.22 -8.64 9.55
N GLN A 275 3.16 -8.80 10.34
CA GLN A 275 3.11 -8.35 11.74
C GLN A 275 2.58 -9.41 12.71
N GLY A 276 2.55 -10.69 12.30
CA GLY A 276 2.12 -11.79 13.17
C GLY A 276 0.66 -11.71 13.63
N PHE A 277 -0.20 -11.00 12.89
CA PHE A 277 -1.57 -10.59 13.25
C PHE A 277 -1.67 -9.57 14.40
N VAL A 278 -0.59 -8.86 14.74
CA VAL A 278 -0.58 -7.79 15.76
C VAL A 278 -1.16 -8.22 17.12
N PRO A 279 -0.42 -9.03 17.90
CA PRO A 279 -0.81 -9.35 19.28
C PRO A 279 -0.98 -8.08 20.12
N LYS A 280 -2.03 -7.97 20.95
CA LYS A 280 -2.28 -6.82 21.84
C LYS A 280 -1.16 -6.62 22.86
N SER A 281 -0.54 -7.73 23.27
CA SER A 281 0.68 -7.80 24.07
C SER A 281 1.94 -7.26 23.37
N ALA A 282 1.93 -7.01 22.06
CA ALA A 282 3.09 -6.50 21.33
C ALA A 282 3.40 -5.04 21.68
N LYS A 283 4.70 -4.72 21.77
CA LYS A 283 5.14 -3.34 22.00
C LYS A 283 4.67 -2.45 20.83
N HIS A 284 3.87 -1.44 21.15
CA HIS A 284 3.21 -0.54 20.19
C HIS A 284 2.07 -1.17 19.36
N ALA A 285 1.41 -2.25 19.82
CA ALA A 285 0.29 -2.91 19.11
C ALA A 285 -0.70 -1.95 18.43
N LEU A 286 -1.20 -0.91 19.12
CA LEU A 286 -2.09 0.12 18.54
C LEU A 286 -1.52 0.81 17.29
N LYS A 287 -0.21 1.11 17.28
CA LYS A 287 0.47 1.71 16.13
C LYS A 287 0.65 0.71 14.99
N ILE A 288 0.88 -0.56 15.32
CA ILE A 288 1.06 -1.63 14.33
C ILE A 288 -0.29 -1.97 13.69
N ALA A 289 -1.39 -2.00 14.47
CA ALA A 289 -2.75 -2.24 13.96
C ALA A 289 -3.25 -1.14 13.02
N ASN A 290 -2.70 0.08 13.12
CA ASN A 290 -2.92 1.14 12.14
C ASN A 290 -2.18 0.94 10.80
N ASN A 291 -1.21 0.02 10.72
CA ASN A 291 -0.53 -0.37 9.49
C ASN A 291 -0.04 -1.84 9.56
N PRO A 292 -0.96 -2.81 9.64
CA PRO A 292 -0.62 -4.21 9.88
C PRO A 292 -0.10 -4.90 8.62
N PHE A 293 -0.31 -4.26 7.47
CA PHE A 293 0.22 -4.62 6.15
C PHE A 293 1.66 -4.16 5.92
N ASN A 294 2.24 -3.40 6.87
CA ASN A 294 3.60 -2.85 6.84
C ASN A 294 3.90 -2.00 5.58
N VAL A 295 2.86 -1.47 4.92
CA VAL A 295 2.98 -0.69 3.69
C VAL A 295 3.62 0.66 3.96
N GLY A 296 4.35 1.22 2.99
CA GLY A 296 4.95 2.54 3.14
C GLY A 296 6.25 2.55 3.95
N HIS A 297 7.23 1.73 3.57
CA HIS A 297 8.47 1.42 4.30
C HIS A 297 8.22 0.54 5.54
N SER A 298 7.44 1.03 6.51
CA SER A 298 6.99 0.26 7.68
C SER A 298 5.96 1.05 8.49
N TRP A 299 5.20 0.40 9.38
CA TRP A 299 4.40 1.09 10.42
C TRP A 299 5.22 2.04 11.31
N MET A 300 6.54 1.85 11.39
CA MET A 300 7.48 2.70 12.12
C MET A 300 7.79 4.03 11.40
N GLU A 301 7.82 4.02 10.07
CA GLU A 301 8.14 5.19 9.22
C GLU A 301 6.88 5.89 8.73
N TYR A 302 5.84 5.09 8.50
CA TYR A 302 4.52 5.45 8.02
C TYR A 302 3.45 4.87 8.96
N ASN A 303 3.14 5.63 10.01
CA ASN A 303 2.03 5.34 10.90
C ASN A 303 0.80 6.15 10.45
N THR A 304 -0.29 5.46 10.11
CA THR A 304 -1.51 6.07 9.57
C THR A 304 -2.72 5.56 10.36
N ASP A 305 -3.74 5.07 9.67
CA ASP A 305 -4.94 4.42 10.16
C ASP A 305 -5.17 3.15 9.33
N ILE A 306 -6.01 2.25 9.82
CA ILE A 306 -6.25 0.96 9.19
C ILE A 306 -6.89 1.08 7.79
N ALA A 307 -7.77 2.06 7.56
CA ALA A 307 -8.43 2.24 6.26
C ALA A 307 -7.43 2.62 5.17
N ASN A 308 -6.52 3.55 5.49
CA ASN A 308 -5.50 3.98 4.56
C ASN A 308 -4.46 2.88 4.30
N SER A 309 -3.99 2.16 5.32
CA SER A 309 -3.02 1.08 5.14
C SER A 309 -3.61 -0.14 4.40
N ALA A 310 -4.83 -0.56 4.74
CA ALA A 310 -5.56 -1.60 4.02
C ALA A 310 -5.78 -1.22 2.56
N GLY A 311 -6.28 0.00 2.28
CA GLY A 311 -6.51 0.48 0.93
C GLY A 311 -5.23 0.58 0.08
N ILE A 312 -4.08 0.92 0.68
CA ILE A 312 -2.78 0.90 -0.03
C ILE A 312 -2.40 -0.55 -0.40
N ALA A 313 -2.54 -1.50 0.53
CA ALA A 313 -2.25 -2.91 0.28
C ALA A 313 -3.16 -3.47 -0.82
N ALA A 314 -4.46 -3.22 -0.73
CA ALA A 314 -5.46 -3.67 -1.71
C ALA A 314 -5.21 -3.09 -3.11
N ARG A 315 -5.02 -1.77 -3.24
CA ARG A 315 -4.67 -1.14 -4.53
C ARG A 315 -3.38 -1.69 -5.14
N LEU A 316 -2.39 -2.04 -4.30
CA LEU A 316 -1.16 -2.67 -4.78
C LEU A 316 -1.42 -4.08 -5.31
N LEU A 317 -2.20 -4.90 -4.58
CA LEU A 317 -2.55 -6.26 -5.01
C LEU A 317 -3.36 -6.26 -6.31
N VAL A 318 -4.37 -5.40 -6.45
CA VAL A 318 -5.15 -5.25 -7.69
C VAL A 318 -4.24 -4.89 -8.86
N LYS A 319 -3.43 -3.84 -8.73
CA LYS A 319 -2.48 -3.41 -9.77
C LYS A 319 -1.49 -4.52 -10.18
N LEU A 320 -1.02 -5.32 -9.22
CA LEU A 320 -0.11 -6.43 -9.51
C LEU A 320 -0.87 -7.59 -10.16
N GLY A 321 -2.07 -7.88 -9.71
CA GLY A 321 -2.97 -8.88 -10.29
C GLY A 321 -3.31 -8.56 -11.75
N ASP A 322 -3.79 -7.35 -12.04
CA ASP A 322 -4.12 -6.87 -13.39
C ASP A 322 -2.95 -6.96 -14.38
N SER A 323 -1.72 -6.89 -13.87
CA SER A 323 -0.49 -7.02 -14.67
C SER A 323 0.11 -8.43 -14.65
N ARG A 324 -0.53 -9.42 -14.00
CA ARG A 324 -0.09 -10.83 -13.98
C ARG A 324 -0.34 -11.48 -15.34
N PRO A 325 0.71 -11.91 -16.06
CA PRO A 325 0.58 -12.65 -17.31
C PRO A 325 0.21 -14.12 -17.04
N GLU A 326 -0.24 -14.79 -18.09
CA GLU A 326 -0.66 -16.19 -18.05
C GLU A 326 0.44 -17.13 -17.54
N GLY A 327 0.06 -18.12 -16.74
CA GLY A 327 0.95 -19.17 -16.23
C GLY A 327 1.89 -18.74 -15.11
N HIS A 328 1.84 -17.48 -14.66
CA HIS A 328 2.57 -17.03 -13.46
C HIS A 328 1.72 -17.19 -12.20
N ASP A 329 2.28 -17.78 -11.14
CA ASP A 329 1.60 -17.89 -9.86
C ASP A 329 1.31 -16.50 -9.23
N PRO A 330 0.10 -16.27 -8.69
CA PRO A 330 -0.28 -14.96 -8.16
C PRO A 330 0.51 -14.52 -6.91
N PHE A 331 0.82 -15.41 -5.97
CA PHE A 331 1.54 -15.03 -4.75
C PHE A 331 3.01 -14.71 -5.05
N GLU A 332 3.66 -15.50 -5.90
CA GLU A 332 5.00 -15.19 -6.42
C GLU A 332 5.00 -13.87 -7.20
N TRP A 333 3.99 -13.65 -8.04
CA TRP A 333 3.85 -12.41 -8.80
C TRP A 333 3.69 -11.18 -7.90
N PHE A 334 2.87 -11.28 -6.85
CA PHE A 334 2.74 -10.23 -5.83
C PHE A 334 4.10 -9.97 -5.14
N ASN A 335 4.81 -11.02 -4.74
CA ASN A 335 6.08 -10.90 -4.02
C ASN A 335 7.12 -10.06 -4.79
N ARG A 336 7.18 -10.18 -6.14
CA ARG A 336 8.07 -9.37 -7.00
C ARG A 336 7.97 -7.86 -6.73
N THR A 337 6.85 -7.38 -6.19
CA THR A 337 6.69 -5.97 -5.80
C THR A 337 6.40 -5.75 -4.32
N TYR A 338 5.70 -6.66 -3.65
CA TYR A 338 5.26 -6.44 -2.27
C TYR A 338 6.43 -6.46 -1.26
N ALA A 339 7.36 -7.40 -1.37
CA ALA A 339 8.47 -7.58 -0.44
C ALA A 339 9.82 -7.80 -1.14
N GLU A 340 10.91 -7.73 -0.37
CA GLU A 340 12.26 -8.12 -0.83
C GLU A 340 12.62 -9.57 -0.45
N ASP A 341 11.89 -10.17 0.51
CA ASP A 341 12.08 -11.55 0.95
C ASP A 341 11.52 -12.55 -0.08
N PRO A 342 12.35 -13.40 -0.72
CA PRO A 342 11.87 -14.39 -1.67
C PRO A 342 10.90 -15.42 -1.06
N LEU A 343 10.87 -15.59 0.26
CA LEU A 343 9.98 -16.53 0.95
C LEU A 343 8.65 -15.91 1.41
N TRP A 344 8.45 -14.59 1.23
CA TRP A 344 7.22 -13.90 1.63
C TRP A 344 5.96 -14.53 1.00
N SER A 345 5.99 -14.86 -0.29
CA SER A 345 4.89 -15.53 -1.00
C SER A 345 4.52 -16.89 -0.39
N VAL A 346 5.52 -17.65 0.06
CA VAL A 346 5.34 -18.95 0.71
C VAL A 346 4.65 -18.78 2.06
N GLY A 347 5.07 -17.77 2.83
CA GLY A 347 4.45 -17.40 4.11
C GLY A 347 2.99 -16.96 3.94
N VAL A 348 2.72 -16.00 3.07
CA VAL A 348 1.35 -15.52 2.80
C VAL A 348 0.45 -16.65 2.29
N ARG A 349 0.91 -17.49 1.34
CA ARG A 349 0.10 -18.63 0.87
C ARG A 349 -0.22 -19.60 2.01
N LYS A 350 0.76 -20.01 2.80
CA LYS A 350 0.56 -20.95 3.92
C LYS A 350 -0.45 -20.42 4.93
N ILE A 351 -0.45 -19.11 5.19
CA ILE A 351 -1.43 -18.48 6.06
C ILE A 351 -2.80 -18.41 5.37
N PHE A 352 -2.86 -18.00 4.10
CA PHE A 352 -4.09 -17.96 3.31
C PHE A 352 -4.79 -19.33 3.28
N ASP A 353 -4.07 -20.39 2.95
CA ASP A 353 -4.59 -21.76 2.91
C ASP A 353 -5.14 -22.20 4.28
N LYS A 354 -4.46 -21.82 5.38
CA LYS A 354 -4.93 -22.13 6.73
C LYS A 354 -6.16 -21.32 7.14
N LEU A 355 -6.28 -20.07 6.71
CA LEU A 355 -7.47 -19.24 6.93
C LEU A 355 -8.64 -19.74 6.07
N ASN A 356 -8.39 -20.15 4.83
CA ASN A 356 -9.40 -20.65 3.91
C ASN A 356 -9.98 -22.02 4.32
N GLY A 357 -9.26 -22.79 5.14
CA GLY A 357 -9.76 -24.00 5.79
C GLY A 357 -10.49 -23.79 7.12
N LEU A 358 -10.75 -22.55 7.56
CA LEU A 358 -11.55 -22.29 8.76
C LEU A 358 -13.03 -22.61 8.50
N GLY A 359 -13.72 -23.20 9.49
CA GLY A 359 -15.12 -23.61 9.38
C GLY A 359 -15.35 -24.94 8.62
N GLY A 360 -14.29 -25.63 8.19
CA GLY A 360 -14.35 -26.89 7.44
C GLY A 360 -14.12 -28.18 8.25
N GLU A 361 -14.18 -28.12 9.59
CA GLU A 361 -14.03 -29.26 10.52
C GLU A 361 -15.28 -29.48 11.38
#